data_AF-K7KES6-F1
#
_entry.id   AF-K7KES6-F1
#
_cell.length_a   1.000
_cell.length_b   1.000
_cell.length_c   1.000
_cell.angle_alpha   90.00
_cell.angle_beta   90.00
_cell.angle_gamma   90.00
#
_symmetry.space_group_name_H-M   'P 1'
#
loop_
_entity.id
_entity.type
_entity.pdbx_description
1 polymer ?
#
loop_
_entity_poly.entity_id
_entity_poly.type
_entity_poly.pdbx_seq_one_letter_code
_entity_poly.pdbx_strand_id
1 'polypeptide(L)'
;MARTTQTARKSTRGKASRKQLATKAAHKSAPATGGVKKPHRFRPSTVALREIRKYQKNTELLIRKLPFQRLVREIALDFKTNLYFHSSAVSTLQEVAEAYLVVLFEDTNLCTIHPRELPLCPRTEAYLVGLLFIFIEY
;
A
#
# COMPACT_ATOMS: atom_id res chain seq x y z
N MET A 1 -57.69 -5.18 21.26
CA MET A 1 -56.67 -4.21 21.73
C MET A 1 -56.06 -4.75 23.02
N ALA A 2 -54.74 -4.97 23.05
CA ALA A 2 -53.84 -5.17 24.21
C ALA A 2 -52.73 -6.16 23.81
N ARG A 3 -51.67 -5.66 23.16
CA ARG A 3 -50.51 -6.47 22.75
C ARG A 3 -49.40 -6.24 23.77
N THR A 4 -49.26 -7.15 24.74
CA THR A 4 -48.18 -7.07 25.74
C THR A 4 -46.92 -7.71 25.16
N THR A 5 -45.87 -6.92 25.00
CA THR A 5 -44.55 -7.37 24.53
C THR A 5 -43.79 -7.96 25.70
N GLN A 6 -43.79 -9.30 25.78
CA GLN A 6 -42.98 -10.09 26.70
C GLN A 6 -41.49 -9.91 26.36
N THR A 7 -40.76 -9.18 27.21
CA THR A 7 -39.30 -9.09 27.16
C THR A 7 -38.71 -9.66 28.46
N ALA A 8 -37.46 -10.12 28.37
CA ALA A 8 -36.63 -10.71 29.43
C ALA A 8 -36.77 -12.24 29.65
N ARG A 9 -36.09 -13.02 28.81
CA ARG A 9 -35.54 -14.34 29.20
C ARG A 9 -34.02 -14.20 29.32
N LYS A 10 -33.53 -13.83 30.50
CA LYS A 10 -32.09 -13.67 30.77
C LYS A 10 -31.57 -14.86 31.59
N SER A 11 -30.76 -15.68 30.92
CA SER A 11 -29.64 -16.49 31.43
C SER A 11 -29.82 -17.30 32.72
N THR A 12 -30.01 -18.61 32.58
CA THR A 12 -29.56 -19.59 33.59
C THR A 12 -28.51 -20.50 32.98
N ARG A 13 -27.25 -20.05 33.05
CA ARG A 13 -26.02 -20.81 33.28
C ARG A 13 -26.07 -22.30 32.86
N GLY A 14 -25.96 -22.57 31.55
CA GLY A 14 -25.64 -23.89 31.02
C GLY A 14 -24.20 -24.27 31.39
N LYS A 15 -24.07 -25.17 32.37
CA LYS A 15 -22.80 -25.69 32.89
C LYS A 15 -22.19 -26.66 31.85
N ALA A 16 -21.55 -26.13 30.81
CA ALA A 16 -20.90 -26.96 29.79
C ALA A 16 -19.66 -27.65 30.40
N SER A 17 -19.69 -28.99 30.40
CA SER A 17 -18.59 -29.87 30.82
C SER A 17 -17.30 -29.51 30.09
N ARG A 18 -16.29 -29.10 30.85
CA ARG A 18 -14.94 -28.79 30.36
C ARG A 18 -14.29 -30.09 29.89
N LYS A 19 -14.35 -30.37 28.59
CA LYS A 19 -13.57 -31.45 27.96
C LYS A 19 -12.09 -31.27 28.33
N GLN A 20 -11.56 -32.21 29.10
CA GLN A 20 -10.12 -32.35 29.34
C GLN A 20 -9.44 -32.55 27.98
N LEU A 21 -8.82 -31.49 27.46
CA LEU A 21 -7.88 -31.65 26.35
C LEU A 21 -6.62 -32.27 26.95
N ALA A 22 -6.48 -33.58 26.77
CA ALA A 22 -5.26 -34.30 27.07
C ALA A 22 -4.10 -33.60 26.36
N THR A 23 -3.15 -33.13 27.16
CA THR A 23 -1.87 -32.53 26.78
C THR A 23 -1.04 -33.57 26.04
N LYS A 24 -1.28 -33.73 24.73
CA LYS A 24 -0.45 -34.56 23.88
C LYS A 24 0.92 -33.88 23.78
N ALA A 25 1.89 -34.48 24.45
CA ALA A 25 3.25 -33.99 24.58
C ALA A 25 3.82 -33.58 23.21
N ALA A 26 4.36 -32.37 23.16
CA ALA A 26 5.01 -31.81 21.99
C ALA A 26 6.26 -32.64 21.68
N HIS A 27 6.18 -33.50 20.65
CA HIS A 27 7.35 -34.06 20.02
C HIS A 27 8.16 -32.91 19.41
N LYS A 28 9.22 -32.47 20.10
CA LYS A 28 10.29 -31.67 19.51
C LYS A 28 11.12 -32.60 18.62
N SER A 29 10.64 -32.90 17.42
CA SER A 29 11.46 -33.55 16.40
C SER A 29 12.53 -32.55 15.95
N ALA A 30 13.79 -32.96 16.02
CA ALA A 30 14.96 -32.19 15.62
C ALA A 30 14.79 -31.56 14.22
N PRO A 31 15.39 -30.38 13.97
CA PRO A 31 15.23 -29.66 12.71
C PRO A 31 15.73 -30.54 11.56
N ALA A 32 14.83 -30.95 10.67
CA ALA A 32 15.17 -31.72 9.49
C ALA A 32 16.17 -30.91 8.65
N THR A 33 17.42 -31.35 8.71
CA THR A 33 18.57 -30.87 7.95
C THR A 33 18.24 -30.85 6.46
N GLY A 34 18.36 -29.69 5.81
CA GLY A 34 18.70 -29.62 4.39
C GLY A 34 17.58 -29.72 3.34
N GLY A 35 16.30 -29.65 3.72
CA GLY A 35 15.25 -29.48 2.70
C GLY A 35 15.34 -28.10 2.05
N VAL A 36 15.71 -28.01 0.77
CA VAL A 36 15.58 -26.77 -0.02
C VAL A 36 14.11 -26.37 0.01
N LYS A 37 13.77 -25.36 0.82
CA LYS A 37 12.41 -24.84 0.92
C LYS A 37 12.02 -24.26 -0.43
N LYS A 38 10.85 -24.63 -0.94
CA LYS A 38 10.28 -24.04 -2.15
C LYS A 38 10.27 -22.50 -2.02
N PRO A 39 10.57 -21.74 -3.09
CA PRO A 39 10.48 -20.28 -3.05
C PRO A 39 9.08 -19.85 -2.59
N HIS A 40 9.02 -19.14 -1.46
CA HIS A 40 7.77 -18.62 -0.94
C HIS A 40 7.36 -17.38 -1.75
N ARG A 41 6.27 -17.48 -2.50
CA ARG A 41 5.68 -16.35 -3.22
C ARG A 41 4.68 -15.62 -2.33
N PHE A 42 4.88 -14.31 -2.17
CA PHE A 42 3.92 -13.46 -1.47
C PHE A 42 2.66 -13.26 -2.32
N ARG A 43 1.50 -13.09 -1.66
CA ARG A 43 0.27 -12.72 -2.37
C ARG A 43 0.42 -11.32 -2.98
N PRO A 44 -0.20 -11.03 -4.14
CA PRO A 44 -0.36 -9.66 -4.58
C PRO A 44 -0.96 -8.82 -3.44
N SER A 45 -0.56 -7.55 -3.35
CA SER A 45 -0.83 -6.63 -2.22
C SER A 45 0.02 -6.81 -0.96
N THR A 46 0.61 -7.98 -0.67
CA THR A 46 1.41 -8.15 0.58
C THR A 46 2.69 -7.31 0.53
N VAL A 47 3.39 -7.33 -0.60
CA VAL A 47 4.60 -6.54 -0.81
C VAL A 47 4.25 -5.05 -0.83
N ALA A 48 3.19 -4.68 -1.56
CA ALA A 48 2.68 -3.31 -1.62
C ALA A 48 2.35 -2.73 -0.25
N LEU A 49 1.56 -3.43 0.59
CA LEU A 49 1.21 -2.95 1.93
C LEU A 49 2.43 -2.81 2.84
N ARG A 50 3.43 -3.68 2.68
CA ARG A 50 4.69 -3.58 3.41
C ARG A 50 5.47 -2.33 2.99
N GLU A 51 5.52 -2.05 1.70
CA GLU A 51 6.17 -0.85 1.14
C GLU A 51 5.44 0.43 1.55
N ILE A 52 4.11 0.46 1.48
CA ILE A 52 3.31 1.60 1.96
C ILE A 52 3.62 1.89 3.43
N ARG A 53 3.60 0.88 4.30
CA ARG A 53 3.93 1.06 5.72
C ARG A 53 5.38 1.52 5.95
N LYS A 54 6.30 1.08 5.09
CA LYS A 54 7.71 1.50 5.15
C LYS A 54 7.82 2.98 4.75
N TYR A 55 7.28 3.35 3.60
CA TYR A 55 7.37 4.70 3.01
C TYR A 55 6.47 5.74 3.69
N GLN A 56 5.48 5.34 4.46
CA GLN A 56 4.74 6.26 5.33
C GLN A 56 5.52 6.59 6.62
N LYS A 57 6.49 5.76 7.02
CA LYS A 57 7.29 5.98 8.23
C LYS A 57 8.47 6.94 7.98
N ASN A 58 8.96 7.02 6.76
CA ASN A 58 10.05 7.91 6.37
C ASN A 58 9.63 8.84 5.23
N THR A 59 10.32 9.97 5.08
CA THR A 59 10.05 10.95 4.03
C THR A 59 11.28 11.13 3.14
N GLU A 60 11.96 10.02 2.84
CA GLU A 60 13.15 10.03 1.97
C GLU A 60 12.76 10.14 0.50
N LEU A 61 13.62 10.76 -0.31
CA LEU A 61 13.43 10.84 -1.76
C LEU A 61 13.60 9.45 -2.38
N LEU A 62 12.59 9.00 -3.12
CA LEU A 62 12.57 7.67 -3.75
C LEU A 62 13.19 7.70 -5.15
N ILE A 63 13.18 8.86 -5.82
CA ILE A 63 13.75 9.00 -7.16
C ILE A 63 15.27 9.24 -7.04
N ARG A 64 16.05 8.54 -7.87
CA ARG A 64 17.49 8.77 -7.94
C ARG A 64 17.76 10.17 -8.50
N LYS A 65 18.58 10.94 -7.79
CA LYS A 65 18.88 12.35 -8.11
C LYS A 65 19.47 12.55 -9.52
N LEU A 66 20.39 11.69 -9.95
CA LEU A 66 21.08 11.85 -11.25
C LEU A 66 20.15 11.65 -12.47
N PRO A 67 19.34 10.57 -12.58
CA PRO A 67 18.33 10.46 -13.62
C PRO A 67 17.35 11.62 -13.65
N PHE A 68 16.85 12.05 -12.48
CA PHE A 68 15.94 13.20 -12.40
C PHE A 68 16.61 14.49 -12.90
N GLN A 69 17.85 14.74 -12.49
CA GLN A 69 18.62 15.89 -12.96
C GLN A 69 18.84 15.86 -14.48
N ARG A 70 19.08 14.68 -15.08
CA ARG A 70 19.21 14.54 -16.53
C ARG A 70 17.90 14.89 -17.24
N LEU A 71 16.78 14.37 -16.74
CA LEU A 71 15.45 14.66 -17.26
C LEU A 71 15.12 16.16 -17.18
N VAL A 72 15.39 16.81 -16.04
CA VAL A 72 15.16 18.25 -15.89
C VAL A 72 15.99 19.06 -16.90
N ARG A 73 17.24 18.66 -17.13
CA ARG A 73 18.12 19.33 -18.11
C ARG A 73 17.70 19.09 -19.55
N GLU A 74 17.25 17.88 -19.86
CA GLU A 74 16.70 17.52 -21.16
C GLU A 74 15.48 18.38 -21.50
N ILE A 75 14.48 18.40 -20.61
CA ILE A 75 13.27 19.22 -20.78
C ILE A 75 13.62 20.71 -20.86
N ALA A 76 14.55 21.19 -20.03
CA ALA A 76 14.94 22.59 -20.04
C ALA A 76 15.66 23.01 -21.33
N LEU A 77 16.39 22.09 -21.96
CA LEU A 77 17.14 22.34 -23.19
C LEU A 77 16.20 22.69 -24.35
N ASP A 78 14.99 22.13 -24.37
CA ASP A 78 13.97 22.41 -25.39
C ASP A 78 13.48 23.86 -25.36
N PHE A 79 13.54 24.52 -24.20
CA PHE A 79 13.11 25.91 -24.06
C PHE A 79 14.26 26.90 -24.30
N LYS A 80 15.44 26.63 -23.74
CA LYS A 80 16.59 27.53 -23.86
C LYS A 80 17.92 26.79 -23.75
N THR A 81 18.79 27.03 -24.72
CA THR A 81 20.18 26.55 -24.70
C THR A 81 21.00 27.27 -23.62
N ASN A 82 21.97 26.57 -23.02
CA ASN A 82 22.94 27.09 -22.03
C ASN A 82 22.34 27.52 -20.67
N LEU A 83 21.32 26.81 -20.18
CA LEU A 83 20.81 27.01 -18.83
C LEU A 83 21.70 26.36 -17.77
N TYR A 84 22.07 27.14 -16.75
CA TYR A 84 22.79 26.67 -15.57
C TYR A 84 21.83 26.48 -14.41
N PHE A 85 21.66 25.22 -14.00
CA PHE A 85 20.89 24.89 -12.81
C PHE A 85 21.77 24.89 -11.58
N HIS A 86 21.36 25.67 -10.59
CA HIS A 86 21.90 25.56 -9.25
C HIS A 86 21.45 24.23 -8.61
N SER A 87 22.32 23.59 -7.83
CA SER A 87 22.07 22.26 -7.29
C SER A 87 20.86 22.24 -6.34
N SER A 88 20.66 23.28 -5.54
CA SER A 88 19.48 23.34 -4.64
C SER A 88 18.18 23.47 -5.43
N ALA A 89 18.16 24.21 -6.54
CA ALA A 89 16.96 24.36 -7.37
C ALA A 89 16.48 23.02 -7.94
N VAL A 90 17.41 22.18 -8.40
CA VAL A 90 17.07 20.83 -8.89
C VAL A 90 16.56 19.93 -7.75
N SER A 91 17.13 20.04 -6.55
CA SER A 91 16.65 19.30 -5.38
C SER A 91 15.23 19.70 -5.00
N THR A 92 14.93 21.01 -4.99
CA THR A 92 13.58 21.51 -4.70
C THR A 92 12.58 21.04 -5.74
N LEU A 93 12.93 21.07 -7.03
CA LEU A 93 12.07 20.52 -8.08
C LEU A 93 11.79 19.03 -7.86
N GLN A 94 12.79 18.28 -7.40
CA GLN A 94 12.61 16.86 -7.09
C GLN A 94 11.67 16.66 -5.90
N GLU A 95 11.89 17.38 -4.80
CA GLU A 95 11.05 17.31 -3.59
C GLU A 95 9.59 17.64 -3.92
N VAL A 96 9.36 18.71 -4.69
CA VAL A 96 8.02 19.12 -5.11
C VAL A 96 7.39 18.09 -6.06
N ALA A 97 8.15 17.55 -7.01
CA ALA A 97 7.65 16.55 -7.94
C ALA A 97 7.22 15.26 -7.23
N GLU A 98 8.06 14.75 -6.31
CA GLU A 98 7.72 13.57 -5.52
C GLU A 98 6.50 13.82 -4.61
N ALA A 99 6.44 14.97 -3.93
CA ALA A 99 5.29 15.33 -3.11
C ALA A 99 3.99 15.44 -3.93
N TYR A 100 4.07 16.00 -5.14
CA TYR A 100 2.92 16.08 -6.04
C TYR A 100 2.41 14.69 -6.46
N LEU A 101 3.32 13.76 -6.75
CA LEU A 101 2.94 12.38 -7.07
C LEU A 101 2.25 11.69 -5.89
N VAL A 102 2.70 11.92 -4.65
CA VAL A 102 2.05 11.37 -3.45
C VAL A 102 0.62 11.88 -3.33
N VAL A 103 0.39 13.19 -3.49
CA VAL A 103 -0.96 13.77 -3.44
C VAL A 103 -1.84 13.20 -4.55
N LEU A 104 -1.33 13.10 -5.77
CA LEU A 104 -2.06 12.51 -6.90
C LEU A 104 -2.47 11.05 -6.63
N PHE A 105 -1.60 10.27 -5.98
CA PHE A 105 -1.90 8.89 -5.60
C PHE A 105 -2.91 8.78 -4.45
N GLU A 106 -2.89 9.70 -3.50
CA GLU A 106 -3.90 9.79 -2.44
C GLU A 106 -5.29 10.07 -3.03
N ASP A 107 -5.40 11.06 -3.91
CA ASP A 107 -6.64 11.41 -4.61
C ASP A 107 -7.13 10.23 -5.46
N THR A 108 -6.22 9.58 -6.18
CA THR A 108 -6.54 8.41 -7.02
C THR A 108 -7.09 7.25 -6.18
N ASN A 109 -6.45 6.97 -5.03
CA ASN A 109 -6.90 5.94 -4.10
C ASN A 109 -8.26 6.28 -3.47
N LEU A 110 -8.49 7.56 -3.14
CA LEU A 110 -9.77 8.03 -2.63
C LEU A 110 -10.89 7.83 -3.66
N CYS A 111 -10.64 8.12 -4.93
CA CYS A 111 -11.57 7.87 -6.04
C CYS A 111 -11.85 6.37 -6.26
N THR A 112 -10.87 5.49 -5.99
CA THR A 112 -11.08 4.04 -6.16
C THR A 112 -11.93 3.43 -5.04
N ILE A 113 -11.74 3.90 -3.80
CA ILE A 113 -12.50 3.44 -2.63
C ILE A 113 -13.90 4.05 -2.64
N HIS A 114 -14.01 5.31 -3.06
CA HIS A 114 -15.26 6.04 -3.20
C HIS A 114 -15.53 6.31 -4.68
N PRO A 115 -16.12 5.36 -5.41
CA PRO A 115 -16.74 5.65 -6.69
C PRO A 115 -17.95 6.57 -6.43
N ARG A 116 -17.69 7.86 -6.18
CA ARG A 116 -18.74 8.87 -6.27
C ARG A 116 -19.03 9.01 -7.75
N GLU A 117 -20.31 9.12 -8.09
CA GLU A 117 -20.86 9.33 -9.44
C GLU A 117 -20.45 10.69 -10.05
N LEU A 118 -19.29 11.22 -9.70
CA LEU A 118 -18.71 12.37 -10.37
C LEU A 118 -18.08 11.90 -11.68
N PRO A 119 -18.22 12.69 -12.76
CA PRO A 119 -17.62 12.39 -14.05
C PRO A 119 -16.11 12.26 -13.84
N LEU A 120 -15.64 11.01 -13.83
CA LEU A 120 -14.23 10.66 -13.67
C LEU A 120 -13.44 11.53 -14.64
N CYS A 121 -12.43 12.22 -14.12
CA CYS A 121 -11.45 12.87 -14.98
C CYS A 121 -10.95 11.79 -15.97
N PRO A 122 -11.02 11.98 -17.29
CA PRO A 122 -10.58 10.95 -18.24
C PRO A 122 -9.10 10.56 -18.07
N ARG A 123 -8.33 11.35 -17.31
CA ARG A 123 -6.96 11.05 -16.92
C ARG A 123 -6.86 10.02 -15.79
N THR A 124 -7.81 9.93 -14.85
CA THR A 124 -7.69 9.04 -13.68
C THR A 124 -7.82 7.57 -14.03
N GLU A 125 -8.60 7.19 -15.05
CA GLU A 125 -8.65 5.77 -15.48
C GLU A 125 -7.29 5.28 -15.98
N ALA A 126 -6.57 6.09 -16.75
CA ALA A 126 -5.23 5.75 -17.20
C ALA A 126 -4.25 5.58 -16.03
N TYR A 127 -4.38 6.40 -14.98
CA TYR A 127 -3.58 6.26 -13.77
C TYR A 127 -3.97 5.04 -12.94
N LEU A 128 -5.27 4.76 -12.78
CA LEU A 128 -5.74 3.57 -12.05
C LEU A 128 -5.31 2.28 -12.74
N VAL A 129 -5.46 2.21 -14.06
CA VAL A 129 -4.98 1.07 -14.85
C VAL A 129 -3.46 0.99 -14.77
N GLY A 130 -2.74 2.10 -14.90
CA GLY A 130 -1.28 2.14 -14.78
C GLY A 130 -0.76 1.74 -13.39
N LEU A 131 -1.45 2.13 -12.31
CA LEU A 131 -1.10 1.78 -10.93
C LEU A 131 -1.46 0.34 -10.59
N LEU A 132 -2.64 -0.12 -11.01
CA LEU A 132 -2.97 -1.54 -10.94
C LEU A 132 -1.95 -2.35 -11.75
N PHE A 133 -1.48 -1.86 -12.90
CA PHE A 133 -0.42 -2.53 -13.67
C PHE A 133 0.93 -2.53 -12.93
N ILE A 134 1.37 -1.38 -12.39
CA ILE A 134 2.62 -1.28 -11.64
C ILE A 134 2.61 -2.19 -10.40
N PHE A 135 1.45 -2.36 -9.74
CA PHE A 135 1.32 -3.26 -8.59
C PHE A 135 0.97 -4.72 -8.91
N ILE A 136 0.57 -5.04 -10.15
CA ILE A 136 0.34 -6.42 -10.60
C ILE A 136 1.60 -7.02 -11.24
N GLU A 137 2.42 -6.21 -11.92
CA GLU A 137 3.63 -6.69 -12.62
C GLU A 137 4.92 -6.73 -11.75
N TYR A 138 4.93 -6.13 -10.55
CA TYR A 138 6.04 -6.25 -9.57
C TYR A 138 5.63 -7.04 -8.31
#